data_AF-A0A9J5X8R9-F1
#
_entry.id   AF-A0A9J5X8R9-F1
#
_cell.length_a   1.000
_cell.length_b   1.000
_cell.length_c   1.000
_cell.angle_alpha   90.00
_cell.angle_beta   90.00
_cell.angle_gamma   90.00
#
_symmetry.space_group_name_H-M   'P 1'
#
loop_
_entity.id
_entity.type
_entity.pdbx_description
1 polymer ?
#
loop_
_entity_poly.entity_id
_entity_poly.type
_entity_poly.pdbx_seq_one_letter_code
_entity_poly.pdbx_strand_id
1 'polypeptide(L)'
;MLQQVEEQPSEGGSGRRCAVCTATRPFILHFLPFRARNLHLCTACVLDSYPGSFCPICFDVFLHSPPPPHLHLRCSKCISISHLSCVSDAASSSLSYLCPPCSNPNFTFFHVTPNPANNAIEINLHLAKQLVAAATIASESIHNVAVMARINADIRVQEALSAKAEAAQVLDRLKNLLDNQDH
;
A
#
# COMPACT_ATOMS: atom_id res chain seq x y z
N MET A 1 35.22 8.69 -4.62
CA MET A 1 34.51 7.67 -5.41
C MET A 1 33.02 7.96 -5.30
N LEU A 2 32.48 8.66 -6.29
CA LEU A 2 31.05 8.95 -6.42
C LEU A 2 30.41 7.71 -7.04
N GLN A 3 29.61 6.99 -6.27
CA GLN A 3 28.91 5.80 -6.76
C GLN A 3 27.73 6.26 -7.60
N GLN A 4 27.82 5.93 -8.90
CA GLN A 4 26.81 6.25 -9.90
C GLN A 4 25.47 5.65 -9.50
N VAL A 5 24.44 6.49 -9.49
CA VAL A 5 23.05 6.06 -9.46
C VAL A 5 22.78 5.46 -10.84
N GLU A 6 22.67 4.13 -10.88
CA GLU A 6 22.36 3.40 -12.10
C GLU A 6 20.88 3.68 -12.45
N GLU A 7 20.68 4.68 -13.31
CA GLU A 7 19.40 4.88 -14.00
C GLU A 7 19.11 3.63 -14.84
N GLN A 8 18.04 2.92 -14.45
CA GLN A 8 17.56 1.75 -15.19
C GLN A 8 17.01 2.20 -16.56
N PRO A 9 17.25 1.42 -17.64
CA PRO A 9 16.89 1.82 -18.99
C PRO A 9 15.37 1.84 -19.20
N SER A 10 14.89 2.94 -19.79
CA SER A 10 13.58 3.03 -20.40
C SER A 10 13.52 2.19 -21.67
N GLU A 11 12.99 0.96 -21.59
CA GLU A 11 12.72 0.13 -22.77
C GLU A 11 11.21 -0.01 -23.04
N GLY A 12 10.80 0.51 -24.20
CA GLY A 12 9.84 -0.09 -25.14
C GLY A 12 8.53 -0.67 -24.61
N GLY A 13 7.47 0.16 -24.60
CA GLY A 13 6.14 -0.17 -25.15
C GLY A 13 5.38 -1.45 -24.73
N SER A 14 5.80 -2.20 -23.72
CA SER A 14 5.03 -3.32 -23.17
C SER A 14 4.09 -2.76 -22.11
N GLY A 15 2.82 -2.59 -22.46
CA GLY A 15 1.82 -1.97 -21.58
C GLY A 15 1.89 -2.58 -20.18
N ARG A 16 2.15 -1.73 -19.17
CA ARG A 16 2.20 -2.15 -17.76
C ARG A 16 0.91 -2.92 -17.43
N ARG A 17 1.05 -4.11 -16.84
CA ARG A 17 -0.07 -4.99 -16.45
C ARG A 17 -0.26 -4.94 -14.94
N CYS A 18 -1.47 -5.22 -14.49
CA CYS A 18 -1.71 -5.43 -13.07
C CYS A 18 -1.01 -6.71 -12.60
N ALA A 19 -0.26 -6.64 -11.50
CA ALA A 19 0.46 -7.78 -10.93
C ALA A 19 -0.46 -8.88 -10.35
N VAL A 20 -1.75 -8.57 -10.10
CA VAL A 20 -2.72 -9.50 -9.51
C VAL A 20 -3.57 -10.14 -10.61
N CYS A 21 -4.37 -9.36 -11.34
CA CYS A 21 -5.29 -9.91 -12.34
C CYS A 21 -4.68 -10.06 -13.73
N THR A 22 -3.45 -9.60 -13.96
CA THR A 22 -2.73 -9.65 -15.25
C THR A 22 -3.41 -8.97 -16.43
N ALA A 23 -4.48 -8.19 -16.19
CA ALA A 23 -5.25 -7.51 -17.22
C ALA A 23 -4.34 -6.75 -18.19
N THR A 24 -4.52 -7.00 -19.48
CA THR A 24 -3.84 -6.30 -20.56
C THR A 24 -4.50 -4.94 -20.76
N ARG A 25 -3.75 -3.86 -20.46
CA ARG A 25 -4.19 -2.45 -20.58
C ARG A 25 -5.31 -2.05 -19.60
N PRO A 26 -5.05 -2.14 -18.27
CA PRO A 26 -5.96 -1.58 -17.29
C PRO A 26 -6.06 -0.06 -17.47
N PHE A 27 -7.24 0.51 -17.22
CA PHE A 27 -7.48 1.95 -17.38
C PHE A 27 -6.47 2.79 -16.58
N ILE A 28 -6.27 2.45 -15.30
CA ILE A 28 -5.30 3.10 -14.41
C ILE A 28 -4.56 2.03 -13.58
N LEU A 29 -3.26 2.25 -13.39
CA LEU A 29 -2.40 1.47 -12.50
C LEU A 29 -1.86 2.36 -11.38
N HIS A 30 -1.86 1.78 -10.18
CA HIS A 30 -1.29 2.35 -8.98
C HIS A 30 0.01 1.61 -8.66
N PHE A 31 1.07 2.35 -8.39
CA PHE A 31 2.32 1.78 -7.88
C PHE A 31 2.24 1.76 -6.36
N LEU A 32 2.56 0.64 -5.72
CA LEU A 32 2.58 0.53 -4.27
C LEU A 32 3.39 -0.70 -3.79
N PRO A 33 3.89 -0.70 -2.55
CA PRO A 33 4.42 -1.87 -1.88
C PRO A 33 3.34 -2.94 -1.71
N PHE A 34 3.51 -4.08 -2.35
CA PHE A 34 2.61 -5.22 -2.27
C PHE A 34 3.42 -6.51 -2.16
N ARG A 35 3.15 -7.32 -1.12
CA ARG A 35 3.88 -8.57 -0.84
C ARG A 35 5.41 -8.42 -0.87
N ALA A 36 5.91 -7.39 -0.17
CA ALA A 36 7.33 -7.05 -0.06
C ALA A 36 8.05 -6.64 -1.38
N ARG A 37 7.30 -6.29 -2.43
CA ARG A 37 7.83 -5.73 -3.68
C ARG A 37 7.04 -4.51 -4.08
N ASN A 38 7.65 -3.59 -4.82
CA ASN A 38 6.89 -2.49 -5.40
C ASN A 38 6.28 -2.95 -6.73
N LEU A 39 4.95 -2.98 -6.80
CA LEU A 39 4.22 -3.56 -7.93
C LEU A 39 3.16 -2.58 -8.44
N HIS A 40 2.71 -2.80 -9.67
CA HIS A 40 1.60 -2.05 -10.25
C HIS A 40 0.30 -2.85 -10.12
N LEU A 41 -0.70 -2.29 -9.44
CA LEU A 41 -2.03 -2.88 -9.31
C LEU A 41 -3.08 -1.97 -9.99
N CYS A 42 -4.10 -2.55 -10.61
CA CYS A 42 -5.23 -1.73 -11.09
C CYS A 42 -6.09 -1.27 -9.91
N THR A 43 -6.93 -0.25 -10.13
CA THR A 43 -7.84 0.30 -9.10
C THR A 43 -8.62 -0.79 -8.36
N ALA A 44 -9.22 -1.74 -9.09
CA ALA A 44 -9.97 -2.83 -8.48
C ALA A 44 -9.12 -3.70 -7.55
N CYS A 45 -7.93 -4.12 -8.02
CA CYS A 45 -7.03 -4.95 -7.22
C CYS A 45 -6.44 -4.22 -6.01
N VAL A 46 -6.26 -2.90 -6.06
CA VAL A 46 -5.93 -2.12 -4.86
C VAL A 46 -7.08 -2.21 -3.86
N LEU A 47 -8.32 -1.93 -4.28
CA LEU A 47 -9.48 -1.96 -3.36
C LEU A 47 -9.72 -3.37 -2.77
N ASP A 48 -9.55 -4.43 -3.58
CA ASP A 48 -9.66 -5.82 -3.11
C ASP A 48 -8.54 -6.23 -2.15
N SER A 49 -7.35 -5.65 -2.30
CA SER A 49 -6.19 -5.98 -1.46
C SER A 49 -6.20 -5.28 -0.09
N TYR A 50 -7.00 -4.21 0.06
CA TYR A 50 -7.05 -3.37 1.26
C TYR A 50 -8.49 -3.19 1.80
N PRO A 51 -9.26 -4.27 2.02
CA PRO A 51 -10.70 -4.19 2.30
C PRO A 51 -11.07 -3.51 3.62
N GLY A 52 -10.12 -3.38 4.56
CA GLY A 52 -10.29 -2.70 5.84
C GLY A 52 -9.80 -1.25 5.86
N SER A 53 -9.30 -0.73 4.74
CA SER A 53 -8.72 0.63 4.66
C SER A 53 -9.71 1.69 4.21
N PHE A 54 -10.93 1.31 3.82
CA PHE A 54 -11.96 2.22 3.32
C PHE A 54 -13.36 1.62 3.49
N CYS A 55 -14.40 2.45 3.42
CA CYS A 55 -15.78 1.96 3.38
C CYS A 55 -16.13 1.47 1.96
N PRO A 56 -16.52 0.20 1.74
CA PRO A 56 -16.79 -0.35 0.41
C PRO A 56 -18.07 0.18 -0.27
N ILE A 57 -18.81 1.07 0.41
CA ILE A 57 -20.05 1.67 -0.09
C ILE A 57 -19.80 3.11 -0.56
N CYS A 58 -19.19 3.94 0.29
CA CYS A 58 -18.94 5.34 -0.03
C CYS A 58 -17.50 5.64 -0.49
N PHE A 59 -16.58 4.69 -0.34
CA PHE A 59 -15.15 4.78 -0.67
C PHE A 59 -14.38 5.87 0.08
N ASP A 60 -14.88 6.26 1.25
CA ASP A 60 -14.10 7.08 2.18
C ASP A 60 -13.00 6.24 2.84
N VAL A 61 -11.78 6.77 2.90
CA VAL A 61 -10.55 6.06 3.29
C VAL A 61 -10.23 6.34 4.76
N PHE A 62 -9.95 5.29 5.52
CA PHE A 62 -9.80 5.37 6.98
C PHE A 62 -8.40 5.74 7.48
N LEU A 63 -7.40 5.88 6.59
CA LEU A 63 -5.98 6.19 6.85
C LEU A 63 -5.52 6.04 8.32
N HIS A 64 -5.75 7.08 9.14
CA HIS A 64 -5.38 7.13 10.56
C HIS A 64 -6.57 7.38 11.50
N SER A 65 -7.78 7.46 10.97
CA SER A 65 -9.01 7.81 11.68
C SER A 65 -10.12 6.82 11.32
N PRO A 66 -10.00 5.55 11.74
CA PRO A 66 -11.08 4.59 11.53
C PRO A 66 -12.36 5.09 12.23
N PRO A 67 -13.53 4.80 11.66
CA PRO A 67 -14.80 5.21 12.27
C PRO A 67 -14.91 4.59 13.68
N PRO A 68 -15.45 5.34 14.66
CA PRO A 68 -15.69 4.82 16.00
C PRO A 68 -16.46 3.48 15.98
N PRO A 69 -16.24 2.57 16.96
CA PRO A 69 -16.88 1.25 16.97
C PRO A 69 -18.40 1.24 16.82
N HIS A 70 -19.09 2.27 17.31
CA HIS A 70 -20.55 2.40 17.25
C HIS A 70 -21.04 3.05 15.94
N LEU A 71 -20.14 3.56 15.10
CA LEU A 71 -20.46 4.19 13.81
C LEU A 71 -20.04 3.34 12.61
N HIS A 72 -19.63 2.09 12.85
CA HIS A 72 -19.28 1.17 11.78
C HIS A 72 -19.78 -0.26 12.02
N LEU A 73 -19.90 -0.99 10.93
CA LEU A 73 -20.17 -2.42 10.90
C LEU A 73 -18.97 -3.15 10.34
N ARG A 74 -18.61 -4.28 10.97
CA ARG A 74 -17.56 -5.19 10.49
C ARG A 74 -18.19 -6.33 9.74
N CYS A 75 -17.62 -6.68 8.60
CA CYS A 75 -18.06 -7.85 7.84
C CYS A 75 -17.80 -9.12 8.67
N SER A 76 -18.77 -10.04 8.67
CA SER A 76 -18.64 -11.33 9.36
C SER A 76 -17.68 -12.32 8.68
N LYS A 77 -17.26 -12.06 7.42
CA LYS A 77 -16.40 -12.96 6.63
C LYS A 77 -14.99 -12.43 6.32
N CYS A 78 -14.74 -11.13 6.51
CA CYS A 78 -13.45 -10.52 6.20
C CYS A 78 -13.21 -9.27 7.06
N ILE A 79 -12.05 -8.64 6.90
CA ILE A 79 -11.67 -7.45 7.69
C ILE A 79 -12.33 -6.14 7.21
N SER A 80 -13.32 -6.21 6.32
CA SER A 80 -13.94 -5.02 5.75
C SER A 80 -14.82 -4.28 6.76
N ILE A 81 -14.76 -2.95 6.71
CA ILE A 81 -15.48 -2.04 7.61
C ILE A 81 -16.34 -1.10 6.78
N SER A 82 -17.61 -0.97 7.13
CA SER A 82 -18.54 -0.02 6.51
C SER A 82 -19.07 0.97 7.53
N HIS A 83 -19.25 2.22 7.13
CA HIS A 83 -19.99 3.18 7.94
C HIS A 83 -21.41 2.67 8.20
N LEU A 84 -21.88 2.81 9.44
CA LEU A 84 -23.24 2.44 9.80
C LEU A 84 -24.27 3.21 8.96
N SER A 85 -24.01 4.50 8.71
CA SER A 85 -24.86 5.37 7.87
C SER A 85 -24.87 5.02 6.38
N CYS A 86 -23.91 4.22 5.90
CA CYS A 86 -23.86 3.77 4.52
C CYS A 86 -24.64 2.47 4.29
N VAL A 87 -25.01 1.78 5.37
CA VAL A 87 -25.73 0.51 5.31
C VAL A 87 -27.21 0.78 5.55
N SER A 88 -28.09 0.26 4.69
CA SER A 88 -29.54 0.40 4.88
C SER A 88 -30.00 -0.22 6.20
N ASP A 89 -31.03 0.36 6.83
CA ASP A 89 -31.51 -0.04 8.17
C ASP A 89 -31.90 -1.52 8.30
N ALA A 90 -32.39 -2.13 7.21
CA ALA A 90 -32.70 -3.56 7.17
C ALA A 90 -31.44 -4.45 7.26
N ALA A 91 -30.32 -3.99 6.72
CA ALA A 91 -29.05 -4.72 6.73
C ALA A 91 -28.26 -4.46 8.02
N SER A 92 -28.38 -3.27 8.62
CA SER A 92 -27.77 -2.96 9.93
C SER A 92 -28.45 -3.72 11.09
N SER A 93 -29.73 -4.03 10.95
CA SER A 93 -30.50 -4.85 11.91
C SER A 93 -30.18 -6.35 11.82
N SER A 94 -29.43 -6.78 10.80
CA SER A 94 -29.03 -8.19 10.68
C SER A 94 -27.90 -8.52 11.65
N LEU A 95 -28.01 -9.67 12.32
CA LEU A 95 -26.99 -10.19 13.25
C LEU A 95 -25.63 -10.44 12.57
N SER A 96 -25.59 -10.52 11.24
CA SER A 96 -24.39 -10.85 10.46
C SER A 96 -24.25 -9.97 9.22
N TYR A 97 -23.73 -8.75 9.39
CA TYR A 97 -23.39 -7.89 8.26
C TYR A 97 -22.38 -8.58 7.31
N LEU A 98 -22.63 -8.46 6.01
CA LEU A 98 -21.71 -8.86 4.94
C LEU A 98 -21.42 -7.64 4.06
N CYS A 99 -20.14 -7.34 3.86
CA CYS A 99 -19.75 -6.29 2.92
C CYS A 99 -20.10 -6.68 1.47
N PRO A 100 -20.22 -5.72 0.53
CA PRO A 100 -20.59 -6.01 -0.86
C PRO A 100 -19.77 -7.11 -1.54
N PRO A 101 -18.42 -7.17 -1.37
CA PRO A 101 -17.63 -8.29 -1.89
C PRO A 101 -17.97 -9.67 -1.30
N CYS A 102 -18.38 -9.73 -0.02
CA CYS A 102 -18.69 -11.00 0.66
C CYS A 102 -20.15 -11.44 0.49
N SER A 103 -21.07 -10.52 0.19
CA SER A 103 -22.48 -10.83 -0.05
C SER A 103 -22.76 -11.22 -1.50
N ASN A 104 -21.98 -10.73 -2.46
CA ASN A 104 -22.11 -11.07 -3.88
C ASN A 104 -20.78 -11.61 -4.45
N PRO A 105 -20.71 -12.90 -4.84
CA PRO A 105 -19.48 -13.50 -5.38
C PRO A 105 -19.07 -12.93 -6.75
N ASN A 106 -19.98 -12.27 -7.47
CA ASN A 106 -19.70 -11.61 -8.75
C ASN A 106 -19.37 -10.13 -8.58
N PHE A 107 -19.19 -9.66 -7.34
CA PHE A 107 -18.85 -8.27 -7.08
C PHE A 107 -17.45 -7.96 -7.58
N THR A 108 -17.30 -6.84 -8.30
CA THR A 108 -16.00 -6.32 -8.74
C THR A 108 -15.95 -4.82 -8.53
N PHE A 109 -14.90 -4.32 -7.91
CA PHE A 109 -14.64 -2.88 -7.89
C PHE A 109 -14.26 -2.36 -9.27
N PHE A 110 -14.52 -1.08 -9.49
CA PHE A 110 -14.06 -0.26 -10.59
C PHE A 110 -14.33 -0.87 -11.97
N HIS A 111 -15.59 -1.25 -12.19
CA HIS A 111 -16.05 -1.75 -13.48
C HIS A 111 -16.25 -0.59 -14.45
N VAL A 112 -15.38 -0.51 -15.46
CA VAL A 112 -15.41 0.53 -16.50
C VAL A 112 -15.85 -0.09 -17.82
N THR A 113 -16.93 0.42 -18.39
CA THR A 113 -17.43 0.04 -19.71
C THR A 113 -17.13 1.15 -20.73
N PRO A 114 -16.30 0.90 -21.75
CA PRO A 114 -16.10 1.87 -22.83
C PRO A 114 -17.40 2.14 -23.58
N ASN A 115 -17.62 3.37 -23.99
CA ASN A 115 -18.74 3.73 -24.85
C ASN A 115 -18.57 3.06 -26.23
N PRO A 116 -19.55 2.28 -26.70
CA PRO A 116 -19.42 1.52 -27.94
C PRO A 116 -19.28 2.38 -29.20
N ALA A 117 -19.68 3.67 -29.15
CA ALA A 117 -19.65 4.55 -30.31
C ALA A 117 -18.28 5.20 -30.55
N ASN A 118 -17.53 5.51 -29.49
CA ASN A 118 -16.28 6.26 -29.58
C ASN A 118 -15.14 5.68 -28.73
N ASN A 119 -15.35 4.53 -28.07
CA ASN A 119 -14.43 3.90 -27.13
C ASN A 119 -13.98 4.79 -25.95
N ALA A 120 -14.69 5.90 -25.69
CA ALA A 120 -14.39 6.77 -24.56
C ALA A 120 -14.81 6.12 -23.24
N ILE A 121 -14.05 6.40 -22.19
CA ILE A 121 -14.35 5.97 -20.83
C ILE A 121 -14.94 7.17 -20.07
N GLU A 122 -16.18 7.03 -19.62
CA GLU A 122 -16.84 8.05 -18.79
C GLU A 122 -16.67 7.70 -17.31
N ILE A 123 -16.08 8.63 -16.55
CA ILE A 123 -15.92 8.50 -15.11
C ILE A 123 -17.06 9.23 -14.42
N ASN A 124 -18.02 8.48 -13.89
CA ASN A 124 -19.04 9.03 -13.02
C ASN A 124 -18.51 9.24 -11.58
N LEU A 125 -19.29 9.92 -10.74
CA LEU A 125 -18.90 10.20 -9.34
C LEU A 125 -18.54 8.93 -8.55
N HIS A 126 -19.24 7.82 -8.79
CA HIS A 126 -18.99 6.57 -8.08
C HIS A 126 -17.63 5.95 -8.47
N LEU A 127 -17.31 5.91 -9.77
CA LEU A 127 -16.00 5.48 -10.26
C LEU A 127 -14.88 6.44 -9.81
N ALA A 128 -15.13 7.74 -9.80
CA ALA A 128 -14.18 8.74 -9.31
C ALA A 128 -13.82 8.49 -7.85
N LYS A 129 -14.81 8.23 -6.98
CA LYS A 129 -14.57 7.91 -5.57
C LYS A 129 -13.72 6.65 -5.38
N GLN A 130 -13.99 5.60 -6.16
CA GLN A 130 -13.18 4.38 -6.16
C GLN A 130 -11.73 4.63 -6.59
N LEU A 131 -11.55 5.43 -7.64
CA LEU A 131 -10.23 5.82 -8.13
C LEU A 131 -9.45 6.61 -7.07
N VAL A 132 -10.09 7.61 -6.47
CA VAL A 132 -9.50 8.43 -5.40
C VAL A 132 -9.13 7.55 -4.23
N ALA A 133 -10.01 6.67 -3.76
CA ALA A 133 -9.73 5.77 -2.64
C ALA A 133 -8.50 4.89 -2.89
N ALA A 134 -8.42 4.26 -4.07
CA ALA A 134 -7.27 3.44 -4.44
C ALA A 134 -5.97 4.27 -4.53
N ALA A 135 -6.03 5.47 -5.11
CA ALA A 135 -4.88 6.35 -5.21
C ALA A 135 -4.39 6.82 -3.84
N THR A 136 -5.31 7.16 -2.93
CA THR A 136 -5.00 7.55 -1.56
C THR A 136 -4.34 6.39 -0.80
N ILE A 137 -4.87 5.17 -0.90
CA ILE A 137 -4.27 3.96 -0.29
C ILE A 137 -2.86 3.73 -0.84
N ALA A 138 -2.68 3.82 -2.16
CA ALA A 138 -1.36 3.62 -2.77
C ALA A 138 -0.34 4.68 -2.33
N SER A 139 -0.75 5.95 -2.31
CA SER A 139 0.07 7.07 -1.85
C SER A 139 0.51 6.88 -0.40
N GLU A 140 -0.43 6.55 0.49
CA GLU A 140 -0.15 6.32 1.90
C GLU A 140 0.75 5.10 2.13
N SER A 141 0.52 4.03 1.37
CA SER A 141 1.35 2.82 1.46
C SER A 141 2.81 3.08 1.06
N ILE A 142 3.04 3.85 -0.01
CA ILE A 142 4.37 4.28 -0.42
C ILE A 142 4.99 5.19 0.64
N HIS A 143 4.23 6.17 1.13
CA HIS A 143 4.70 7.12 2.13
C HIS A 143 5.20 6.41 3.38
N ASN A 144 4.42 5.48 3.93
CA ASN A 144 4.79 4.70 5.10
C ASN A 144 6.06 3.88 4.89
N VAL A 145 6.22 3.24 3.72
CA VAL A 145 7.46 2.51 3.42
C VAL A 145 8.65 3.45 3.29
N ALA A 146 8.49 4.63 2.69
CA ALA A 146 9.55 5.62 2.61
C ALA A 146 9.98 6.15 3.99
N VAL A 147 9.02 6.40 4.89
CA VAL A 147 9.30 6.81 6.28
C VAL A 147 10.05 5.70 7.02
N MET A 148 9.59 4.45 6.95
CA MET A 148 10.27 3.32 7.58
C MET A 148 11.68 3.08 7.00
N ALA A 149 11.87 3.26 5.70
CA ALA A 149 13.18 3.14 5.07
C ALA A 149 14.18 4.19 5.61
N ARG A 150 13.73 5.42 5.85
CA ARG A 150 14.54 6.48 6.47
C ARG A 150 14.93 6.12 7.90
N ILE A 151 13.95 5.73 8.73
CA ILE A 151 14.19 5.32 10.12
C ILE A 151 15.19 4.16 10.17
N ASN A 152 15.02 3.15 9.31
CA ASN A 152 15.94 2.02 9.25
C ASN A 152 17.35 2.44 8.81
N ALA A 153 17.47 3.36 7.86
CA ALA A 153 18.78 3.88 7.45
C ALA A 153 19.49 4.60 8.61
N ASP A 154 18.77 5.42 9.38
CA ASP A 154 19.32 6.12 10.54
C ASP A 154 19.80 5.15 11.62
N ILE A 155 19.01 4.11 11.92
CA ILE A 155 19.40 3.04 12.85
C ILE A 155 20.71 2.37 12.39
N ARG A 156 20.82 2.03 11.10
CA ARG A 156 22.03 1.38 10.54
C ARG A 156 23.26 2.28 10.62
N VAL A 157 23.10 3.59 10.46
CA VAL A 157 24.19 4.54 10.66
C VAL A 157 24.66 4.52 12.12
N GLN A 158 23.74 4.54 13.10
CA GLN A 158 24.10 4.50 14.51
C GLN A 158 24.80 3.19 14.91
N GLU A 159 24.29 2.05 14.45
CA GLU A 159 24.92 0.74 14.66
C GLU A 159 26.35 0.71 14.09
N ALA A 160 26.53 1.23 12.87
CA ALA A 160 27.84 1.28 12.23
C ALA A 160 28.83 2.20 12.98
N LEU A 161 28.36 3.34 13.51
CA LEU A 161 29.18 4.24 14.32
C LEU A 161 29.60 3.58 15.65
N SER A 162 28.69 2.89 16.34
CA SER A 162 29.01 2.13 17.56
C SER A 162 30.06 1.05 17.30
N ALA A 163 29.84 0.23 16.26
CA ALA A 163 30.78 -0.82 15.87
C ALA A 163 32.18 -0.26 15.52
N LYS A 164 32.23 0.89 14.84
CA LYS A 164 33.49 1.59 14.55
C LYS A 164 34.19 2.06 15.83
N ALA A 165 33.46 2.62 16.78
CA ALA A 165 34.02 3.09 18.04
C ALA A 165 34.58 1.92 18.88
N GLU A 166 33.86 0.81 18.93
CA GLU A 166 34.32 -0.43 19.59
C GLU A 166 35.58 -0.99 18.91
N ALA A 167 35.60 -1.08 17.58
CA ALA A 167 36.77 -1.52 16.82
C ALA A 167 37.99 -0.62 17.08
N ALA A 168 37.79 0.71 17.14
CA ALA A 168 38.85 1.66 17.45
C ALA A 168 39.42 1.44 18.86
N GLN A 169 38.57 1.16 19.86
CA GLN A 169 39.02 0.84 21.22
C GLN A 169 39.83 -0.47 21.28
N VAL A 170 39.44 -1.49 20.50
CA VAL A 170 40.19 -2.75 20.42
C VAL A 170 41.56 -2.53 19.81
N LEU A 171 41.65 -1.74 18.74
CA LEU A 171 42.92 -1.40 18.09
C LEU A 171 43.85 -0.62 19.02
N ASP A 172 43.31 0.34 19.78
CA ASP A 172 44.07 1.11 20.77
C ASP A 172 44.63 0.19 21.87
N ARG A 173 43.81 -0.72 22.41
CA ARG A 173 44.26 -1.73 23.38
C ARG A 173 45.35 -2.64 22.82
N LEU A 174 45.23 -3.09 21.58
CA LEU A 174 46.23 -3.94 20.94
C LEU A 174 47.56 -3.20 20.77
N LYS A 175 47.52 -1.93 20.34
CA LYS A 175 48.72 -1.09 20.23
C LYS A 175 49.43 -0.96 21.57
N ASN A 176 48.68 -0.62 22.63
CA ASN A 176 49.24 -0.51 23.98
C ASN A 176 49.88 -1.83 24.47
N LEU A 177 49.36 -2.99 24.07
CA LEU A 177 49.97 -4.28 24.43
C LEU A 177 51.29 -4.52 23.69
N LEU A 178 51.37 -4.15 22.41
CA LEU A 178 52.61 -4.29 21.62
C LEU A 178 53.69 -3.36 22.15
N ASP A 179 53.36 -2.09 22.41
CA ASP A 179 54.30 -1.10 22.94
C ASP A 179 54.89 -1.54 24.31
N ASN A 180 54.16 -2.32 25.10
CA ASN A 180 54.62 -2.87 26.38
C ASN A 180 55.42 -4.18 26.27
N GLN A 181 55.45 -4.85 25.11
CA GLN A 181 56.26 -6.07 24.88
C GLN A 181 57.67 -5.76 24.35
N ASP A 182 57.89 -4.56 23.82
CA ASP A 182 59.18 -4.11 23.27
C ASP A 182 60.11 -3.46 24.34
N HIS A 183 59.85 -3.68 25.64
CA HIS A 183 60.65 -3.22 26.79
C HIS A 183 60.98 -4.39 27.72
#